data_AF-A0A2W6NI79-F1
#
_entry.id   AF-A0A2W6NI79-F1
#
_cell.length_a   1.000
_cell.length_b   1.000
_cell.length_c   1.000
_cell.angle_alpha   90.00
_cell.angle_beta   90.00
_cell.angle_gamma   90.00
#
_symmetry.space_group_name_H-M   'P 1'
#
loop_
_entity.id
_entity.type
_entity.pdbx_description
1 polymer ?
#
loop_
_entity_poly.entity_id
_entity_poly.type
_entity_poly.pdbx_seq_one_letter_code
_entity_poly.pdbx_strand_id
1 'polypeptide(L)'
;MENSLTNGHMSSQIVYSFLVQRQQAPILQEVWLKQVQEWMMWVLLGIIVVQLLLWVRVRFSRGPFTDEEVEQADPLFLACLRSKGQLKLKDTQATMFHLTRKGILSMRVVKTKGRYRNDPGESNPQLRPKTILEYSVESSVANSSPDEQGLLQWLFSTYGFGKQRLRLDALAGPSEGESKRRETMKYYQLKEKALSEGVQSWKEQVVATRDWGQLIRTPLLLRLLIYVMFPVLMLLTGIVCFAERVSVPGVIGLTVTAVIWVLVIRKIHVRLLYQVACVGLIISLSLAISGNSEFTSWLYVILFMSLFVRLFLPAREVAPSAKDWEASMRRWRRRYKKGIPSERMGESAETLEQIIQTALVLGIGSRCVRKTNWSLLQQHPDPELRRLAERKPAQEDSLPGATTLKQTPLLVLALHLRGVYRAMSAAEFPYDRSNYIFGTVFPESGGSGGSSPVYTDSYSGKGHKHTHDHHDSSGGHHHGSGSGDSGGGGDSGGGGD
;
A
#
# COMPACT_ATOMS: atom_id res chain seq x y z
N MET A 1 27.53 84.11 -12.85
CA MET A 1 26.62 83.85 -11.71
C MET A 1 25.24 83.37 -12.18
N GLU A 2 25.16 82.71 -13.35
CA GLU A 2 23.89 82.42 -14.07
C GLU A 2 23.65 80.91 -14.31
N ASN A 3 24.50 80.03 -13.76
CA ASN A 3 24.38 78.57 -13.94
C ASN A 3 23.81 77.83 -12.71
N SER A 4 23.29 78.53 -11.69
CA SER A 4 22.77 77.91 -10.47
C SER A 4 21.24 77.81 -10.39
N LEU A 5 20.50 78.44 -11.32
CA LEU A 5 19.03 78.50 -11.26
C LEU A 5 18.30 77.42 -12.08
N THR A 6 18.99 76.68 -12.95
CA THR A 6 18.39 75.61 -13.77
C THR A 6 18.37 74.23 -13.11
N ASN A 7 19.21 73.98 -12.10
CA ASN A 7 19.26 72.68 -11.40
C ASN A 7 18.11 72.45 -10.39
N GLY A 8 17.41 73.52 -9.97
CA GLY A 8 16.27 73.41 -9.03
C GLY A 8 15.00 72.84 -9.65
N HIS A 9 14.76 73.10 -10.94
CA HIS A 9 13.53 72.68 -11.63
C HIS A 9 13.53 71.20 -12.06
N MET A 10 14.71 70.60 -12.33
CA MET A 10 14.81 69.16 -12.60
C MET A 10 14.61 68.33 -11.33
N SER A 11 15.07 68.81 -10.18
CA SER A 11 14.91 68.12 -8.88
C SER A 11 13.43 68.00 -8.48
N SER A 12 12.64 69.07 -8.64
CA SER A 12 11.24 69.05 -8.24
C SER A 12 10.40 68.12 -9.12
N GLN A 13 10.61 68.08 -10.43
CA GLN A 13 9.88 67.15 -11.31
C GLN A 13 10.19 65.67 -11.02
N ILE A 14 11.45 65.33 -10.70
CA ILE A 14 11.81 63.95 -10.33
C ILE A 14 11.14 63.56 -9.01
N VAL A 15 11.14 64.44 -8.00
CA VAL A 15 10.48 64.17 -6.71
C VAL A 15 8.96 64.03 -6.87
N TYR A 16 8.32 64.88 -7.69
CA TYR A 16 6.89 64.75 -8.00
C TYR A 16 6.57 63.45 -8.75
N SER A 17 7.37 63.06 -9.75
CA SER A 17 7.16 61.78 -10.44
C SER A 17 7.32 60.58 -9.50
N PHE A 18 8.28 60.63 -8.57
CA PHE A 18 8.51 59.55 -7.62
C PHE A 18 7.39 59.45 -6.57
N LEU A 19 6.87 60.58 -6.10
CA LEU A 19 5.73 60.62 -5.16
C LEU A 19 4.42 60.17 -5.82
N VAL A 20 4.17 60.59 -7.07
CA VAL A 20 3.01 60.13 -7.85
C VAL A 20 3.10 58.62 -8.12
N GLN A 21 4.29 58.11 -8.48
CA GLN A 21 4.51 56.68 -8.69
C GLN A 21 4.32 55.87 -7.38
N ARG A 22 4.67 56.45 -6.23
CA ARG A 22 4.46 55.83 -4.91
C ARG A 22 2.99 55.81 -4.48
N GLN A 23 2.18 56.80 -4.90
CA GLN A 23 0.74 56.83 -4.66
C GLN A 23 -0.07 55.97 -5.64
N GLN A 24 0.39 55.79 -6.88
CA GLN A 24 -0.29 54.94 -7.87
C GLN A 24 0.04 53.43 -7.72
N ALA A 25 1.21 53.09 -7.18
CA ALA A 25 1.62 51.71 -6.91
C ALA A 25 0.58 50.88 -6.09
N PRO A 26 0.00 51.36 -4.98
CA PRO A 26 -0.96 50.58 -4.20
C PRO A 26 -2.28 50.31 -4.95
N ILE A 27 -2.78 51.29 -5.72
CA ILE A 27 -4.06 51.16 -6.43
C ILE A 27 -3.95 50.13 -7.57
N LEU A 28 -2.88 50.22 -8.36
CA LEU A 28 -2.59 49.21 -9.37
C LEU A 28 -2.38 47.84 -8.72
N GLN A 29 -1.72 47.81 -7.55
CA GLN A 29 -1.46 46.57 -6.82
C GLN A 29 -2.73 45.82 -6.44
N GLU A 30 -3.69 46.50 -5.83
CA GLU A 30 -4.93 45.86 -5.36
C GLU A 30 -5.77 45.29 -6.50
N VAL A 31 -5.84 45.97 -7.65
CA VAL A 31 -6.66 45.52 -8.79
C VAL A 31 -6.11 44.24 -9.39
N TRP A 32 -4.81 44.16 -9.68
CA TRP A 32 -4.23 42.95 -10.27
C TRP A 32 -4.25 41.77 -9.28
N LEU A 33 -4.04 42.03 -7.98
CA LEU A 33 -4.07 41.01 -6.93
C LEU A 33 -5.46 40.38 -6.78
N LYS A 34 -6.51 41.21 -6.75
CA LYS A 34 -7.91 40.73 -6.72
C LYS A 34 -8.24 39.91 -7.97
N GLN A 35 -7.81 40.37 -9.14
CA GLN A 35 -8.01 39.64 -10.38
C GLN A 35 -7.30 38.28 -10.33
N VAL A 36 -6.03 38.21 -9.93
CA VAL A 36 -5.31 36.93 -9.81
C VAL A 36 -6.02 35.97 -8.84
N GLN A 37 -6.47 36.45 -7.68
CA GLN A 37 -7.23 35.63 -6.72
C GLN A 37 -8.52 35.07 -7.31
N GLU A 38 -9.30 35.91 -7.99
CA GLU A 38 -10.54 35.51 -8.63
C GLU A 38 -10.29 34.44 -9.69
N TRP A 39 -9.28 34.64 -10.54
CA TRP A 39 -8.89 33.66 -11.55
C TRP A 39 -8.44 32.34 -10.93
N MET A 40 -7.68 32.37 -9.84
CA MET A 40 -7.30 31.15 -9.12
C MET A 40 -8.50 30.41 -8.53
N MET A 41 -9.48 31.13 -7.99
CA MET A 41 -10.73 30.54 -7.51
C MET A 41 -11.48 29.83 -8.64
N TRP A 42 -11.65 30.50 -9.79
CA TRP A 42 -12.28 29.90 -10.96
C TRP A 42 -11.51 28.68 -11.49
N VAL A 43 -10.18 28.73 -11.49
CA VAL A 43 -9.32 27.59 -11.89
C VAL A 43 -9.49 26.42 -10.93
N LEU A 44 -9.44 26.65 -9.61
CA LEU A 44 -9.64 25.59 -8.62
C LEU A 44 -11.05 24.98 -8.71
N LEU A 45 -12.07 25.82 -8.87
CA LEU A 45 -13.45 25.37 -9.09
C LEU A 45 -13.56 24.55 -10.37
N GLY A 46 -12.96 25.01 -11.47
CA GLY A 46 -12.89 24.29 -12.73
C GLY A 46 -12.23 22.92 -12.58
N ILE A 47 -11.11 22.81 -11.84
CA ILE A 47 -10.45 21.53 -11.53
C ILE A 47 -11.40 20.58 -10.79
N ILE A 48 -12.16 21.07 -9.80
CA ILE A 48 -13.14 20.25 -9.05
C ILE A 48 -14.24 19.74 -9.99
N VAL A 49 -14.83 20.63 -10.78
CA VAL A 49 -15.91 20.28 -11.73
C VAL A 49 -15.43 19.25 -12.75
N VAL A 50 -14.25 19.47 -13.36
CA VAL A 50 -13.65 18.53 -14.31
C VAL A 50 -13.38 17.17 -13.65
N GLN A 51 -12.84 17.16 -12.43
CA GLN A 51 -12.56 15.92 -11.70
C GLN A 51 -13.85 15.15 -11.37
N LEU A 52 -14.93 15.85 -11.02
CA LEU A 52 -16.25 15.26 -10.79
C LEU A 52 -16.83 14.65 -12.08
N LEU A 53 -16.75 15.37 -13.20
CA LEU A 53 -17.20 14.88 -14.51
C LEU A 53 -16.41 13.64 -14.95
N LEU A 54 -15.09 13.64 -14.77
CA LEU A 54 -14.25 12.47 -15.04
C LEU A 54 -14.63 11.29 -14.15
N TRP A 55 -14.87 11.52 -12.85
CA TRP A 55 -15.31 10.48 -11.93
C TRP A 55 -16.66 9.87 -12.34
N VAL A 56 -17.63 10.71 -12.72
CA VAL A 56 -18.94 10.29 -13.26
C VAL A 56 -18.75 9.46 -14.54
N ARG A 57 -18.01 9.99 -15.53
CA ARG A 57 -17.73 9.28 -16.79
C ARG A 57 -17.09 7.92 -16.55
N VAL A 58 -16.07 7.86 -15.69
CA VAL A 58 -15.36 6.62 -15.34
C VAL A 58 -16.29 5.62 -14.64
N ARG A 59 -17.24 6.09 -13.83
CA ARG A 59 -18.22 5.23 -13.15
C ARG A 59 -19.22 4.59 -14.12
N PHE A 60 -19.62 5.33 -15.16
CA PHE A 60 -20.59 4.88 -16.17
C PHE A 60 -19.96 4.15 -17.37
N SER A 61 -18.68 4.37 -17.65
CA SER A 61 -17.99 3.66 -18.72
C SER A 61 -18.05 2.14 -18.51
N ARG A 62 -18.55 1.44 -19.53
CA ARG A 62 -18.44 0.00 -19.71
C ARG A 62 -17.30 -0.18 -20.70
N GLY A 63 -16.18 -0.74 -20.25
CA GLY A 63 -15.04 -0.96 -21.15
C GLY A 63 -15.42 -1.88 -22.31
N PRO A 64 -14.67 -1.83 -23.42
CA PRO A 64 -14.99 -2.56 -24.65
C PRO A 64 -14.73 -4.07 -24.52
N PHE A 65 -13.70 -4.47 -23.77
CA PHE A 65 -13.29 -5.88 -23.68
C PHE A 65 -14.37 -6.76 -23.04
N THR A 66 -14.52 -8.00 -23.49
CA THR A 66 -15.46 -8.98 -22.93
C THR A 66 -14.98 -9.53 -21.58
N ASP A 67 -15.80 -10.35 -20.92
CA ASP A 67 -15.40 -10.90 -19.62
C ASP A 67 -14.31 -11.98 -19.80
N GLU A 68 -14.36 -12.72 -20.90
CA GLU A 68 -13.40 -13.74 -21.33
C GLU A 68 -12.03 -13.12 -21.63
N GLU A 69 -11.99 -12.01 -22.36
CA GLU A 69 -10.74 -11.28 -22.66
C GLU A 69 -10.06 -10.78 -21.37
N VAL A 70 -10.85 -10.37 -20.38
CA VAL A 70 -10.31 -9.98 -19.07
C VAL A 70 -9.76 -11.17 -18.32
N GLU A 71 -10.35 -12.36 -18.45
CA GLU A 71 -9.89 -13.58 -17.78
C GLU A 71 -8.64 -14.17 -18.43
N GLN A 72 -8.53 -14.05 -19.76
CA GLN A 72 -7.36 -14.48 -20.55
C GLN A 72 -6.16 -13.54 -20.44
N ALA A 73 -6.39 -12.28 -20.06
CA ALA A 73 -5.32 -11.31 -19.85
C ALA A 73 -4.29 -11.81 -18.82
N ASP A 74 -3.04 -11.35 -18.96
CA ASP A 74 -1.97 -11.66 -18.02
C ASP A 74 -2.40 -11.27 -16.59
N PRO A 75 -2.48 -12.23 -15.64
CA PRO A 75 -2.86 -11.94 -14.26
C PRO A 75 -2.00 -10.85 -13.62
N LEU A 76 -0.70 -10.81 -13.92
CA LEU A 76 0.20 -9.79 -13.38
C LEU A 76 -0.12 -8.40 -13.95
N PHE A 77 -0.48 -8.33 -15.24
CA PHE A 77 -0.96 -7.08 -15.85
C PHE A 77 -2.23 -6.57 -15.14
N LEU A 78 -3.20 -7.45 -14.88
CA LEU A 78 -4.42 -7.10 -14.13
C LEU A 78 -4.11 -6.63 -12.71
N ALA A 79 -3.16 -7.29 -12.02
CA ALA A 79 -2.71 -6.90 -10.69
C ALA A 79 -2.04 -5.51 -10.70
N CYS A 80 -1.18 -5.25 -11.69
CA CYS A 80 -0.51 -3.97 -11.90
C CYS A 80 -1.52 -2.85 -12.15
N LEU A 81 -2.48 -3.08 -13.05
CA LEU A 81 -3.50 -2.09 -13.38
C LEU A 81 -4.43 -1.79 -12.19
N ARG A 82 -4.86 -2.83 -11.47
CA ARG A 82 -5.66 -2.71 -10.24
C ARG A 82 -4.94 -1.93 -9.14
N SER A 83 -3.65 -2.20 -8.96
CA SER A 83 -2.83 -1.53 -7.94
C SER A 83 -2.28 -0.18 -8.40
N LYS A 84 -2.56 0.24 -9.65
CA LYS A 84 -1.98 1.44 -10.26
C LYS A 84 -0.45 1.45 -10.15
N GLY A 85 0.16 0.28 -10.40
CA GLY A 85 1.60 0.01 -10.32
C GLY A 85 2.18 0.07 -8.91
N GLN A 86 1.35 0.05 -7.87
CA GLN A 86 1.79 -0.20 -6.50
C GLN A 86 1.71 -1.70 -6.23
N LEU A 87 2.52 -2.47 -6.95
CA LEU A 87 2.66 -3.91 -6.70
C LEU A 87 3.10 -4.12 -5.25
N LYS A 88 2.38 -5.00 -4.55
CA LYS A 88 2.63 -5.41 -3.17
C LYS A 88 2.99 -6.89 -3.15
N LEU A 89 3.39 -7.39 -1.97
CA LEU A 89 3.68 -8.81 -1.77
C LEU A 89 2.54 -9.74 -2.22
N LYS A 90 1.27 -9.36 -2.00
CA LYS A 90 0.13 -10.15 -2.48
C LYS A 90 0.01 -10.23 -4.01
N ASP A 91 0.59 -9.28 -4.74
CA ASP A 91 0.52 -9.26 -6.20
C ASP A 91 1.56 -10.22 -6.82
N THR A 92 2.53 -10.75 -6.05
CA THR A 92 3.42 -11.82 -6.53
C THR A 92 2.65 -13.08 -6.90
N GLN A 93 1.52 -13.32 -6.25
CA GLN A 93 0.64 -14.43 -6.56
C GLN A 93 0.03 -14.31 -7.96
N ALA A 94 -0.13 -13.10 -8.48
CA ALA A 94 -0.57 -12.92 -9.87
C ALA A 94 0.49 -13.47 -10.84
N THR A 95 1.77 -13.22 -10.59
CA THR A 95 2.87 -13.85 -11.36
C THR A 95 2.88 -15.36 -11.18
N MET A 96 2.62 -15.87 -9.97
CA MET A 96 2.55 -17.32 -9.73
C MET A 96 1.40 -17.96 -10.53
N PHE A 97 0.23 -17.33 -10.60
CA PHE A 97 -0.88 -17.79 -11.44
C PHE A 97 -0.56 -17.72 -12.92
N HIS A 98 0.11 -16.66 -13.36
CA HIS A 98 0.60 -16.56 -14.74
C HIS A 98 1.56 -17.70 -15.09
N LEU A 99 2.50 -18.01 -14.20
CA LEU A 99 3.42 -19.14 -14.35
C LEU A 99 2.71 -20.50 -14.30
N THR A 100 1.64 -20.62 -13.51
CA THR A 100 0.79 -21.83 -13.52
C THR A 100 0.03 -21.98 -14.83
N ARG A 101 -0.52 -20.89 -15.38
CA ARG A 101 -1.17 -20.91 -16.71
C ARG A 101 -0.20 -21.27 -17.84
N LYS A 102 1.08 -20.89 -17.70
CA LYS A 102 2.16 -21.30 -18.62
C LYS A 102 2.62 -22.75 -18.44
N GLY A 103 2.16 -23.46 -17.40
CA GLY A 103 2.60 -24.82 -17.09
C GLY A 103 3.99 -24.91 -16.44
N ILE A 104 4.57 -23.79 -16.00
CA ILE A 104 5.89 -23.77 -15.34
C ILE A 104 5.78 -24.16 -13.87
N LEU A 105 4.71 -23.72 -13.23
CA LEU A 105 4.39 -24.03 -11.84
C LEU A 105 3.14 -24.88 -11.76
N SER A 106 3.20 -25.92 -10.94
CA SER A 106 2.05 -26.67 -10.50
C SER A 106 1.60 -26.21 -9.14
N MET A 107 0.29 -26.21 -8.93
CA MET A 107 -0.34 -25.71 -7.73
C MET A 107 -1.10 -26.87 -7.08
N ARG A 108 -0.98 -26.99 -5.76
CA ARG A 108 -1.72 -27.99 -4.99
C ARG A 108 -2.20 -27.43 -3.66
N VAL A 109 -3.30 -27.96 -3.17
CA VAL A 109 -3.84 -27.64 -1.84
C VAL A 109 -3.20 -28.56 -0.81
N VAL A 110 -2.61 -27.98 0.23
CA VAL A 110 -1.99 -28.71 1.35
C VAL A 110 -2.54 -28.23 2.68
N LYS A 111 -2.37 -29.01 3.75
CA LYS A 111 -2.71 -28.55 5.10
C LYS A 111 -1.74 -27.44 5.51
N THR A 112 -2.27 -26.40 6.13
CA THR A 112 -1.47 -25.33 6.72
C THR A 112 -0.59 -25.89 7.84
N LYS A 113 0.59 -25.29 8.05
CA LYS A 113 1.47 -25.60 9.19
C LYS A 113 0.71 -25.64 10.53
N GLY A 114 1.12 -26.58 11.39
CA GLY A 114 0.52 -26.82 12.70
C GLY A 114 0.44 -25.57 13.59
N ARG A 115 1.41 -24.65 13.48
CA ARG A 115 1.42 -23.39 14.24
C ARG A 115 0.22 -22.47 13.97
N TYR A 116 -0.35 -22.51 12.76
CA TYR A 116 -1.54 -21.72 12.41
C TYR A 116 -2.81 -22.54 12.64
N ARG A 117 -2.76 -23.84 12.36
CA ARG A 117 -3.90 -24.74 12.55
C ARG A 117 -4.28 -24.88 14.02
N ASN A 118 -3.28 -24.97 14.89
CA ASN A 118 -3.45 -25.25 16.31
C ASN A 118 -3.22 -24.01 17.17
N ASP A 119 -3.22 -22.80 16.62
CA ASP A 119 -3.00 -21.59 17.40
C ASP A 119 -4.12 -21.44 18.45
N PRO A 120 -3.79 -21.52 19.75
CA PRO A 120 -4.78 -21.32 20.81
C PRO A 120 -5.10 -19.84 21.02
N GLY A 121 -4.26 -18.94 20.47
CA GLY A 121 -4.44 -17.51 20.61
C GLY A 121 -5.57 -16.95 19.76
N GLU A 122 -5.89 -17.59 18.62
CA GLU A 122 -6.79 -17.00 17.63
C GLU A 122 -8.21 -16.79 18.18
N SER A 123 -8.53 -15.53 18.46
CA SER A 123 -9.82 -15.08 19.00
C SER A 123 -11.05 -15.54 18.19
N ASN A 124 -10.86 -15.90 16.92
CA ASN A 124 -11.91 -16.46 16.08
C ASN A 124 -11.47 -17.77 15.39
N PRO A 125 -11.84 -18.93 15.95
CA PRO A 125 -11.51 -20.24 15.39
C PRO A 125 -11.93 -20.44 13.93
N GLN A 126 -12.97 -19.73 13.45
CA GLN A 126 -13.52 -19.83 12.10
C GLN A 126 -12.66 -19.09 11.05
N LEU A 127 -11.72 -18.24 11.47
CA LEU A 127 -10.84 -17.51 10.55
C LEU A 127 -9.53 -18.25 10.27
N ARG A 128 -9.25 -19.35 11.00
CA ARG A 128 -8.04 -20.15 10.86
C ARG A 128 -7.97 -20.81 9.48
N PRO A 129 -6.98 -20.46 8.62
CA PRO A 129 -6.82 -21.14 7.35
C PRO A 129 -6.27 -22.55 7.59
N LYS A 130 -7.10 -23.57 7.39
CA LYS A 130 -6.71 -24.99 7.60
C LYS A 130 -5.99 -25.60 6.39
N THR A 131 -6.27 -25.06 5.22
CA THR A 131 -5.63 -25.41 3.94
C THR A 131 -4.90 -24.21 3.37
N ILE A 132 -3.82 -24.45 2.63
CA ILE A 132 -3.06 -23.43 1.93
C ILE A 132 -2.57 -23.94 0.58
N LEU A 133 -2.13 -23.03 -0.29
CA LEU A 133 -1.55 -23.38 -1.58
C LEU A 133 -0.05 -23.67 -1.43
N GLU A 134 0.38 -24.73 -2.10
CA GLU A 134 1.76 -25.04 -2.37
C GLU A 134 2.01 -25.01 -3.87
N TYR A 135 3.10 -24.38 -4.28
CA TYR A 135 3.57 -24.33 -5.66
C TYR A 135 4.79 -25.22 -5.81
N SER A 136 4.86 -25.98 -6.90
CA SER A 136 6.04 -26.77 -7.27
C SER A 136 6.48 -26.45 -8.69
N VAL A 137 7.78 -26.35 -8.91
CA VAL A 137 8.34 -26.17 -10.26
C VAL A 137 8.26 -27.49 -11.02
N GLU A 138 7.54 -27.52 -12.14
CA GLU A 138 7.39 -28.73 -12.98
C GLU A 138 8.29 -28.70 -14.22
N SER A 139 8.41 -27.55 -14.88
CA SER A 139 9.20 -27.41 -16.11
C SER A 139 10.46 -26.57 -15.91
N SER A 140 11.38 -26.66 -16.88
CA SER A 140 12.54 -25.79 -16.92
C SER A 140 12.12 -24.32 -16.98
N VAL A 141 12.81 -23.49 -16.20
CA VAL A 141 12.59 -22.03 -16.08
C VAL A 141 13.18 -21.27 -17.28
N ALA A 142 13.78 -21.97 -18.26
CA ALA A 142 14.51 -21.36 -19.37
C ALA A 142 13.65 -20.44 -20.26
N ASN A 143 12.34 -20.68 -20.35
CA ASN A 143 11.41 -19.87 -21.16
C ASN A 143 10.72 -18.73 -20.38
N SER A 144 11.07 -18.55 -19.10
CA SER A 144 10.46 -17.51 -18.26
C SER A 144 11.12 -16.15 -18.51
N SER A 145 10.35 -15.07 -18.37
CA SER A 145 10.90 -13.71 -18.48
C SER A 145 11.81 -13.37 -17.28
N PRO A 146 12.76 -12.41 -17.39
CA PRO A 146 13.69 -12.08 -16.31
C PRO A 146 13.01 -11.75 -14.97
N ASP A 147 11.87 -11.06 -15.00
CA ASP A 147 11.04 -10.74 -13.83
C ASP A 147 10.39 -11.99 -13.21
N GLU A 148 9.99 -12.96 -14.03
CA GLU A 148 9.47 -14.25 -13.59
C GLU A 148 10.58 -15.10 -12.96
N GLN A 149 11.76 -15.15 -13.59
CA GLN A 149 12.93 -15.87 -13.09
C GLN A 149 13.41 -15.30 -11.75
N GLY A 150 13.53 -13.97 -11.64
CA GLY A 150 13.96 -13.32 -10.41
C GLY A 150 12.99 -13.56 -9.26
N LEU A 151 11.67 -13.55 -9.52
CA LEU A 151 10.67 -13.91 -8.52
C LEU A 151 10.82 -15.37 -8.06
N LEU A 152 10.94 -16.31 -9.00
CA LEU A 152 11.09 -17.73 -8.69
C LEU A 152 12.36 -17.99 -7.90
N GLN A 153 13.49 -17.43 -8.35
CA GLN A 153 14.76 -17.54 -7.66
C GLN A 153 14.64 -17.00 -6.24
N TRP A 154 14.12 -15.79 -6.04
CA TRP A 154 13.97 -15.21 -4.72
C TRP A 154 13.05 -16.04 -3.81
N LEU A 155 11.83 -16.36 -4.25
CA LEU A 155 10.85 -17.05 -3.41
C LEU A 155 11.24 -18.50 -3.11
N PHE A 156 11.65 -19.27 -4.12
CA PHE A 156 11.95 -20.69 -3.94
C PHE A 156 13.31 -20.94 -3.30
N SER A 157 14.32 -20.09 -3.53
CA SER A 157 15.62 -20.26 -2.86
C SER A 157 15.56 -19.83 -1.39
N THR A 158 14.82 -18.76 -1.08
CA THR A 158 14.79 -18.19 0.27
C THR A 158 13.77 -18.90 1.17
N TYR A 159 12.61 -19.27 0.62
CA TYR A 159 11.48 -19.79 1.41
C TYR A 159 10.99 -21.17 0.95
N GLY A 160 11.57 -21.72 -0.12
CA GLY A 160 11.19 -23.02 -0.65
C GLY A 160 11.80 -24.19 0.11
N PHE A 161 11.05 -25.28 0.17
CA PHE A 161 11.54 -26.58 0.63
C PHE A 161 12.28 -27.26 -0.53
N GLY A 162 13.56 -27.57 -0.32
CA GLY A 162 14.40 -28.22 -1.33
C GLY A 162 14.54 -27.42 -2.63
N LYS A 163 14.37 -26.10 -2.59
CA LYS A 163 14.41 -25.18 -3.74
C LYS A 163 13.41 -25.46 -4.88
N GLN A 164 12.47 -26.39 -4.69
CA GLN A 164 11.51 -26.79 -5.72
C GLN A 164 10.05 -26.59 -5.31
N ARG A 165 9.76 -26.46 -4.01
CA ARG A 165 8.40 -26.34 -3.49
C ARG A 165 8.25 -25.14 -2.58
N LEU A 166 7.25 -24.30 -2.81
CA LEU A 166 6.95 -23.13 -2.00
C LEU A 166 5.55 -23.25 -1.41
N ARG A 167 5.44 -23.25 -0.08
CA ARG A 167 4.15 -23.13 0.61
C ARG A 167 3.90 -21.66 0.94
N LEU A 168 2.68 -21.16 0.69
CA LEU A 168 2.37 -19.77 1.03
C LEU A 168 2.43 -19.49 2.54
N ASP A 169 2.27 -20.50 3.40
CA ASP A 169 2.47 -20.35 4.86
C ASP A 169 3.93 -20.07 5.25
N ALA A 170 4.90 -20.36 4.36
CA ALA A 170 6.29 -20.02 4.58
C ALA A 170 6.52 -18.51 4.52
N LEU A 171 5.62 -17.76 3.89
CA LEU A 171 5.71 -16.31 3.77
C LEU A 171 4.81 -15.58 4.79
N ALA A 172 3.95 -16.31 5.50
CA ALA A 172 3.07 -15.75 6.51
C ALA A 172 3.84 -15.21 7.74
N GLY A 173 3.20 -14.26 8.44
CA GLY A 173 3.69 -13.62 9.67
C GLY A 173 3.58 -14.52 10.91
N PRO A 174 3.82 -13.97 12.12
CA PRO A 174 3.64 -14.73 13.37
C PRO A 174 2.19 -15.15 13.54
N SER A 175 1.98 -16.30 14.16
CA SER A 175 0.69 -16.67 14.76
C SER A 175 0.35 -15.74 15.95
N GLU A 176 -0.90 -15.70 16.41
CA GLU A 176 -1.31 -14.89 17.56
C GLU A 176 -0.53 -15.31 18.82
N GLY A 177 -0.38 -16.61 19.06
CA GLY A 177 0.44 -17.15 20.15
C GLY A 177 1.92 -16.76 20.05
N GLU A 178 2.49 -16.73 18.84
CA GLU A 178 3.88 -16.28 18.62
C GLU A 178 4.02 -14.77 18.80
N SER A 179 3.04 -13.97 18.38
CA SER A 179 3.11 -12.51 18.44
C SER A 179 3.35 -11.97 19.85
N LYS A 180 2.91 -12.69 20.90
CA LYS A 180 3.14 -12.38 22.31
C LYS A 180 4.60 -12.53 22.75
N ARG A 181 5.43 -13.28 22.01
CA ARG A 181 6.84 -13.52 22.34
C ARG A 181 7.75 -12.56 21.59
N ARG A 182 8.39 -11.63 22.32
CA ARG A 182 9.24 -10.56 21.77
C ARG A 182 10.37 -11.06 20.85
N GLU A 183 11.00 -12.18 21.18
CA GLU A 183 12.08 -12.76 20.38
C GLU A 183 11.60 -13.23 19.01
N THR A 184 10.48 -13.95 18.97
CA THR A 184 9.88 -14.40 17.71
C THR A 184 9.45 -13.21 16.85
N MET A 185 8.94 -12.15 17.47
CA MET A 185 8.54 -10.93 16.77
C MET A 185 9.74 -10.27 16.06
N LYS A 186 10.93 -10.26 16.67
CA LYS A 186 12.16 -9.76 16.01
C LYS A 186 12.49 -10.56 14.75
N TYR A 187 12.39 -11.89 14.81
CA TYR A 187 12.60 -12.76 13.65
C TYR A 187 11.62 -12.41 12.51
N TYR A 188 10.34 -12.24 12.83
CA TYR A 188 9.33 -11.89 11.82
C TYR A 188 9.49 -10.47 11.27
N GLN A 189 9.97 -9.51 12.05
CA GLN A 189 10.31 -8.17 11.56
C GLN A 189 11.47 -8.21 10.55
N LEU A 190 12.52 -8.98 10.84
CA LEU A 190 13.63 -9.19 9.90
C LEU A 190 13.16 -9.89 8.62
N LYS A 191 12.32 -10.92 8.76
CA LYS A 191 11.70 -11.61 7.63
C LYS A 191 10.84 -10.67 6.78
N GLU A 192 10.03 -9.82 7.40
CA GLU A 192 9.20 -8.84 6.70
C GLU A 192 10.04 -7.81 5.94
N LYS A 193 11.16 -7.36 6.55
CA LYS A 193 12.10 -6.48 5.87
C LYS A 193 12.71 -7.15 4.63
N ALA A 194 13.19 -8.39 4.78
CA ALA A 194 13.72 -9.17 3.65
C ALA A 194 12.65 -9.42 2.56
N LEU A 195 11.40 -9.68 2.96
CA LEU A 195 10.28 -9.80 2.03
C LEU A 195 10.03 -8.48 1.28
N SER A 196 10.08 -7.35 1.98
CA SER A 196 9.86 -6.03 1.38
C SER A 196 10.96 -5.65 0.38
N GLU A 197 12.21 -5.99 0.68
CA GLU A 197 13.36 -5.80 -0.20
C GLU A 197 13.24 -6.69 -1.46
N GLY A 198 12.87 -7.96 -1.29
CA GLY A 198 12.62 -8.86 -2.42
C GLY A 198 11.46 -8.43 -3.31
N VAL A 199 10.36 -7.96 -2.73
CA VAL A 199 9.23 -7.38 -3.50
C VAL A 199 9.67 -6.14 -4.27
N GLN A 200 10.49 -5.28 -3.67
CA GLN A 200 10.97 -4.07 -4.32
C GLN A 200 11.90 -4.41 -5.50
N SER A 201 12.83 -5.34 -5.32
CA SER A 201 13.70 -5.82 -6.39
C SER A 201 12.91 -6.48 -7.53
N TRP A 202 11.97 -7.37 -7.21
CA TRP A 202 11.08 -7.98 -8.21
C TRP A 202 10.28 -6.93 -8.97
N LYS A 203 9.72 -5.94 -8.27
CA LYS A 203 8.97 -4.85 -8.90
C LYS A 203 9.82 -4.02 -9.86
N GLU A 204 11.08 -3.76 -9.52
CA GLU A 204 12.02 -3.07 -10.40
C GLU A 204 12.28 -3.88 -11.68
N GLN A 205 12.42 -5.21 -11.56
CA GLN A 205 12.54 -6.11 -12.72
C GLN A 205 11.28 -6.12 -13.58
N VAL A 206 10.09 -6.14 -12.98
CA VAL A 206 8.81 -6.06 -13.71
C VAL A 206 8.73 -4.76 -14.51
N VAL A 207 9.11 -3.63 -13.91
CA VAL A 207 9.10 -2.32 -14.58
C VAL A 207 10.13 -2.24 -15.70
N ALA A 208 11.29 -2.89 -15.52
CA ALA A 208 12.34 -2.93 -16.54
C ALA A 208 12.00 -3.86 -17.72
N THR A 209 11.32 -4.98 -17.45
CA THR A 209 11.04 -6.03 -18.45
C THR A 209 9.74 -5.79 -19.19
N ARG A 210 8.72 -5.29 -18.48
CA ARG A 210 7.40 -5.03 -19.02
C ARG A 210 7.26 -3.51 -19.10
N ASP A 211 7.10 -2.94 -20.29
CA ASP A 211 6.96 -1.49 -20.56
C ASP A 211 5.71 -0.81 -19.91
N TRP A 212 5.22 -1.36 -18.80
CA TRP A 212 4.09 -0.90 -18.02
C TRP A 212 4.37 0.36 -17.22
N GLY A 213 5.60 0.88 -17.22
CA GLY A 213 5.90 2.20 -16.67
C GLY A 213 5.02 3.30 -17.29
N GLN A 214 4.64 3.15 -18.57
CA GLN A 214 3.79 4.11 -19.27
C GLN A 214 2.30 3.98 -18.93
N LEU A 215 1.87 2.86 -18.34
CA LEU A 215 0.47 2.58 -18.02
C LEU A 215 -0.05 3.45 -16.88
N ILE A 216 0.82 3.88 -15.97
CA ILE A 216 0.44 4.72 -14.84
C ILE A 216 1.15 6.05 -14.97
N ARG A 217 0.36 7.11 -15.06
CA ARG A 217 0.86 8.48 -15.20
C ARG A 217 0.45 9.30 -13.99
N THR A 218 1.26 10.31 -13.69
CA THR A 218 0.83 11.37 -12.78
C THR A 218 -0.19 12.23 -13.51
N PRO A 219 -1.38 12.49 -12.93
CA PRO A 219 -2.40 13.28 -13.61
C PRO A 219 -1.90 14.70 -13.87
N LEU A 220 -2.23 15.24 -15.05
CA LEU A 220 -1.80 16.59 -15.46
C LEU A 220 -2.29 17.65 -14.47
N LEU A 221 -3.51 17.52 -13.94
CA LEU A 221 -4.08 18.43 -12.96
C LEU A 221 -3.27 18.47 -11.65
N LEU A 222 -2.70 17.34 -11.23
CA LEU A 222 -1.84 17.29 -10.04
C LEU A 222 -0.49 17.99 -10.30
N ARG A 223 0.06 17.84 -11.51
CA ARG A 223 1.26 18.56 -11.92
C ARG A 223 1.00 20.07 -11.96
N LEU A 224 -0.12 20.50 -12.55
CA LEU A 224 -0.53 21.91 -12.57
C LEU A 224 -0.66 22.47 -11.15
N LEU A 225 -1.33 21.73 -10.26
CA LEU A 225 -1.52 22.14 -8.87
C LEU A 225 -0.19 22.34 -8.12
N ILE A 226 0.80 21.46 -8.34
CA ILE A 226 2.05 21.47 -7.57
C ILE A 226 3.12 22.37 -8.20
N TYR A 227 3.23 22.38 -9.53
CA TYR A 227 4.28 23.11 -10.25
C TYR A 227 3.89 24.55 -10.61
N VAL A 228 2.60 24.85 -10.75
CA VAL A 228 2.13 26.19 -11.17
C VAL A 228 1.36 26.86 -10.04
N MET A 229 0.30 26.22 -9.55
CA MET A 229 -0.58 26.85 -8.57
C MET A 229 0.10 27.08 -7.21
N PHE A 230 0.85 26.10 -6.71
CA PHE A 230 1.49 26.24 -5.40
C PHE A 230 2.57 27.35 -5.36
N PRO A 231 3.47 27.50 -6.35
CA PRO A 231 4.36 28.65 -6.42
C PRO A 231 3.64 29.99 -6.49
N VAL A 232 2.56 30.08 -7.25
CA VAL A 232 1.75 31.30 -7.33
C VAL A 232 1.14 31.62 -5.95
N LEU A 233 0.62 30.62 -5.24
CA LEU A 233 0.13 30.80 -3.87
C LEU A 233 1.24 31.28 -2.93
N MET A 234 2.41 30.65 -2.99
CA MET A 234 3.55 31.03 -2.17
C MET A 234 3.99 32.47 -2.46
N LEU A 235 4.02 32.87 -3.74
CA LEU A 235 4.35 34.23 -4.17
C LEU A 235 3.33 35.25 -3.65
N LEU A 236 2.03 34.96 -3.79
CA LEU A 236 0.96 35.81 -3.29
C LEU A 236 1.03 35.96 -1.76
N THR A 237 1.22 34.87 -1.03
CA THR A 237 1.45 34.91 0.43
C THR A 237 2.68 35.75 0.76
N GLY A 238 3.78 35.59 0.01
CA GLY A 238 5.00 36.37 0.19
C GLY A 238 4.79 37.87 0.00
N ILE A 239 4.04 38.28 -1.03
CA ILE A 239 3.72 39.69 -1.31
C ILE A 239 2.92 40.29 -0.16
N VAL A 240 1.91 39.58 0.35
CA VAL A 240 1.13 40.06 1.50
C VAL A 240 1.99 40.19 2.75
N CYS A 241 2.80 39.16 3.05
CA CYS A 241 3.73 39.22 4.17
C CYS A 241 4.71 40.39 4.04
N PHE A 242 5.11 40.75 2.82
CA PHE A 242 5.98 41.90 2.57
C PHE A 242 5.27 43.25 2.76
N ALA A 243 4.02 43.36 2.29
CA ALA A 243 3.22 44.58 2.37
C ALA A 243 2.90 44.99 3.82
N GLU A 244 2.58 44.02 4.68
CA GLU A 244 2.17 44.23 6.08
C GLU A 244 3.36 44.44 7.05
N ARG A 245 4.56 44.68 6.52
CA ARG A 245 5.84 44.68 7.27
C ARG A 245 6.11 43.35 7.95
N VAL A 246 6.74 42.49 7.16
CA VAL A 246 7.32 41.20 7.51
C VAL A 246 7.65 41.04 9.00
N SER A 247 6.86 40.25 9.71
CA SER A 247 7.25 39.71 11.01
C SER A 247 8.33 38.64 10.80
N VAL A 248 9.37 38.61 11.64
CA VAL A 248 10.44 37.58 11.59
C VAL A 248 9.86 36.15 11.53
N PRO A 249 8.81 35.79 12.30
CA PRO A 249 8.16 34.49 12.20
C PRO A 249 7.57 34.19 10.83
N GLY A 250 7.00 35.19 10.13
CA GLY A 250 6.43 35.02 8.79
C GLY A 250 7.48 34.62 7.74
N VAL A 251 8.68 35.21 7.79
CA VAL A 251 9.81 34.83 6.88
C VAL A 251 10.25 33.40 7.13
N ILE A 252 10.41 33.04 8.41
CA ILE A 252 10.83 31.69 8.80
C ILE A 252 9.79 30.69 8.30
N GLY A 253 8.49 30.97 8.51
CA GLY A 253 7.40 30.14 8.01
C GLY A 253 7.40 29.96 6.49
N LEU A 254 7.58 31.04 5.73
CA LEU A 254 7.68 30.98 4.27
C LEU A 254 8.89 30.18 3.79
N THR A 255 10.04 30.37 4.42
CA THR A 255 11.29 29.65 4.08
C THR A 255 11.14 28.16 4.33
N VAL A 256 10.60 27.77 5.50
CA VAL A 256 10.31 26.37 5.82
C VAL A 256 9.33 25.78 4.82
N THR A 257 8.28 26.53 4.46
CA THR A 257 7.28 26.08 3.49
C THR A 257 7.86 25.88 2.09
N ALA A 258 8.79 26.74 1.66
CA ALA A 258 9.51 26.59 0.40
C ALA A 258 10.37 25.31 0.37
N VAL A 259 11.06 24.99 1.47
CA VAL A 259 11.82 23.73 1.60
C VAL A 259 10.89 22.51 1.51
N ILE A 260 9.74 22.56 2.19
CA ILE A 260 8.73 21.48 2.14
C ILE A 260 8.19 21.33 0.70
N TRP A 261 7.96 22.43 -0.02
CA TRP A 261 7.52 22.37 -1.41
C TRP A 261 8.53 21.69 -2.35
N VAL A 262 9.83 21.93 -2.17
CA VAL A 262 10.87 21.19 -2.91
C VAL A 262 10.79 19.68 -2.62
N LEU A 263 10.49 19.30 -1.37
CA LEU A 263 10.24 17.89 -1.02
C LEU A 263 8.95 17.35 -1.66
N VAL A 264 7.90 18.17 -1.76
CA VAL A 264 6.65 17.82 -2.46
C VAL A 264 6.93 17.53 -3.94
N ILE A 265 7.75 18.33 -4.62
CA ILE A 265 8.14 18.08 -6.02
C ILE A 265 8.83 16.70 -6.15
N ARG A 266 9.82 16.42 -5.30
CA ARG A 266 10.54 15.13 -5.32
C ARG A 266 9.63 13.94 -4.99
N LYS A 267 8.63 14.14 -4.13
CA LYS A 267 7.71 13.11 -3.66
C LYS A 267 6.25 13.46 -3.98
N ILE A 268 5.98 13.77 -5.26
CA ILE A 268 4.66 14.26 -5.74
C ILE A 268 3.46 13.36 -5.34
N HIS A 269 3.72 12.07 -5.15
CA HIS A 269 2.73 11.07 -4.78
C HIS A 269 2.32 11.11 -3.29
N VAL A 270 3.12 11.75 -2.42
CA VAL A 270 2.87 11.79 -0.97
C VAL A 270 1.92 12.95 -0.65
N ARG A 271 0.66 12.61 -0.38
CA ARG A 271 -0.40 13.60 -0.08
C ARG A 271 -0.08 14.48 1.13
N LEU A 272 0.49 13.87 2.18
CA LEU A 272 0.73 14.54 3.45
C LEU A 272 1.73 15.71 3.32
N LEU A 273 2.76 15.58 2.48
CA LEU A 273 3.73 16.66 2.28
C LEU A 273 3.08 17.93 1.71
N TYR A 274 2.16 17.78 0.75
CA TYR A 274 1.43 18.94 0.19
C TYR A 274 0.49 19.58 1.23
N GLN A 275 -0.18 18.75 2.03
CA GLN A 275 -1.06 19.24 3.11
C GLN A 275 -0.26 20.02 4.15
N VAL A 276 0.89 19.49 4.57
CA VAL A 276 1.81 20.19 5.48
C VAL A 276 2.31 21.50 4.87
N ALA A 277 2.64 21.52 3.57
CA ALA A 277 3.05 22.75 2.89
C ALA A 277 1.95 23.82 2.89
N CYS A 278 0.70 23.43 2.61
CA CYS A 278 -0.43 24.36 2.63
C CYS A 278 -0.73 24.87 4.05
N VAL A 279 -0.68 23.98 5.07
CA VAL A 279 -0.82 24.38 6.47
C VAL A 279 0.31 25.33 6.88
N GLY A 280 1.54 25.11 6.39
CA GLY A 280 2.65 26.02 6.57
C GLY A 280 2.38 27.41 5.99
N LEU A 281 1.77 27.51 4.80
CA LEU A 281 1.34 28.80 4.22
C LEU A 281 0.26 29.46 5.08
N ILE A 282 -0.74 28.70 5.55
CA ILE A 282 -1.81 29.23 6.41
C ILE A 282 -1.21 29.80 7.69
N ILE A 283 -0.33 29.06 8.38
CA ILE A 283 0.33 29.52 9.61
C ILE A 283 1.19 30.76 9.33
N SER A 284 1.96 30.76 8.24
CA SER A 284 2.80 31.91 7.86
C SER A 284 1.96 33.16 7.62
N LEU A 285 0.82 33.01 6.93
CA LEU A 285 -0.13 34.09 6.69
C LEU A 285 -0.76 34.58 8.01
N SER A 286 -1.19 33.67 8.89
CA SER A 286 -1.77 34.05 10.20
C SER A 286 -0.80 34.76 11.14
N LEU A 287 0.49 34.43 11.07
CA LEU A 287 1.52 35.09 11.88
C LEU A 287 2.01 36.42 11.28
N ALA A 288 1.85 36.61 9.98
CA ALA A 288 2.27 37.82 9.30
C ALA A 288 1.25 38.95 9.43
N ILE A 289 -0.04 38.62 9.60
CA ILE A 289 -1.12 39.60 9.57
C ILE A 289 -1.87 39.61 10.91
N SER A 290 -1.95 40.78 11.55
CA SER A 290 -2.73 40.99 12.77
C SER A 290 -4.17 41.49 12.52
N GLY A 291 -4.55 41.79 11.28
CA GLY A 291 -5.86 42.32 10.90
C GLY A 291 -6.64 41.46 9.89
N ASN A 292 -7.98 41.43 10.02
CA ASN A 292 -8.85 40.80 9.04
C ASN A 292 -9.09 41.75 7.85
N SER A 293 -8.22 41.70 6.84
CA SER A 293 -8.53 42.31 5.54
C SER A 293 -9.33 41.33 4.67
N GLU A 294 -10.18 41.84 3.80
CA GLU A 294 -10.93 41.00 2.85
C GLU A 294 -9.98 40.15 1.99
N PHE A 295 -8.82 40.72 1.64
CA PHE A 295 -7.80 40.06 0.83
C PHE A 295 -7.24 38.79 1.49
N THR A 296 -6.98 38.85 2.80
CA THR A 296 -6.42 37.72 3.54
C THR A 296 -7.46 36.63 3.76
N SER A 297 -8.72 37.01 3.96
CA SER A 297 -9.86 36.09 3.95
C SER A 297 -9.94 35.28 2.63
N TRP A 298 -9.85 35.96 1.48
CA TRP A 298 -9.83 35.28 0.18
C TRP A 298 -8.64 34.33 0.00
N LEU A 299 -7.44 34.71 0.45
CA LEU A 299 -6.28 33.80 0.43
C LEU A 299 -6.51 32.54 1.27
N TYR A 300 -7.10 32.67 2.46
CA TYR A 300 -7.45 31.49 3.26
C TYR A 300 -8.44 30.59 2.50
N VAL A 301 -9.47 31.15 1.88
CA VAL A 301 -10.43 30.39 1.06
C VAL A 301 -9.72 29.66 -0.07
N ILE A 302 -8.81 30.31 -0.80
CA ILE A 302 -8.05 29.68 -1.89
C ILE A 302 -7.14 28.55 -1.36
N LEU A 303 -6.48 28.74 -0.21
CA LEU A 303 -5.65 27.71 0.44
C LEU A 303 -6.47 26.52 0.92
N PHE A 304 -7.66 26.75 1.49
CA PHE A 304 -8.59 25.68 1.85
C PHE A 304 -9.09 24.95 0.60
N MET A 305 -9.47 25.68 -0.45
CA MET A 305 -9.89 25.09 -1.71
C MET A 305 -8.78 24.27 -2.37
N SER A 306 -7.52 24.71 -2.32
CA SER A 306 -6.39 23.95 -2.86
C SER A 306 -6.15 22.65 -2.07
N LEU A 307 -6.32 22.67 -0.74
CA LEU A 307 -6.33 21.48 0.12
C LEU A 307 -7.45 20.51 -0.28
N PHE A 308 -8.66 21.02 -0.50
CA PHE A 308 -9.79 20.21 -0.97
C PHE A 308 -9.53 19.62 -2.36
N VAL A 309 -9.04 20.41 -3.31
CA VAL A 309 -8.65 19.93 -4.64
C VAL A 309 -7.63 18.80 -4.52
N ARG A 310 -6.58 18.97 -3.72
CA ARG A 310 -5.59 17.90 -3.49
C ARG A 310 -6.20 16.66 -2.85
N LEU A 311 -7.25 16.83 -2.05
CA LEU A 311 -8.00 15.73 -1.44
C LEU A 311 -8.69 14.90 -2.53
N PHE A 312 -9.36 15.53 -3.50
CA PHE A 312 -10.09 14.81 -4.54
C PHE A 312 -9.21 14.31 -5.70
N LEU A 313 -8.03 14.89 -5.92
CA LEU A 313 -7.13 14.47 -6.99
C LEU A 313 -6.45 13.13 -6.69
N PRO A 314 -6.56 12.12 -7.58
CA PRO A 314 -5.86 10.87 -7.42
C PRO A 314 -4.35 11.08 -7.55
N ALA A 315 -3.55 10.42 -6.72
CA ALA A 315 -2.08 10.50 -6.83
C ALA A 315 -1.55 9.83 -8.12
N ARG A 316 -2.31 8.86 -8.65
CA ARG A 316 -1.95 8.07 -9.83
C ARG A 316 -3.18 7.86 -10.70
N GLU A 317 -3.03 8.08 -12.00
CA GLU A 317 -4.04 7.86 -13.01
C GLU A 317 -3.58 6.78 -13.99
N VAL A 318 -4.53 6.01 -14.50
CA VAL A 318 -4.29 5.06 -15.59
C VAL A 318 -4.19 5.83 -16.91
N ALA A 319 -3.17 5.53 -17.70
CA ALA A 319 -2.95 6.15 -19.00
C ALA A 319 -4.15 5.90 -19.94
N PRO A 320 -4.44 6.81 -20.88
CA PRO A 320 -5.58 6.68 -21.79
C PRO A 320 -5.67 5.31 -22.49
N SER A 321 -4.54 4.73 -22.91
CA SER A 321 -4.47 3.41 -23.56
C SER A 321 -4.93 2.24 -22.68
N ALA A 322 -4.86 2.38 -21.36
CA ALA A 322 -5.27 1.35 -20.40
C ALA A 322 -6.60 1.66 -19.69
N LYS A 323 -7.25 2.79 -20.01
CA LYS A 323 -8.55 3.16 -19.41
C LYS A 323 -9.65 2.16 -19.77
N ASP A 324 -9.60 1.63 -20.98
CA ASP A 324 -10.55 0.63 -21.47
C ASP A 324 -10.43 -0.69 -20.69
N TRP A 325 -9.19 -1.14 -20.45
CA TRP A 325 -8.90 -2.26 -19.58
C TRP A 325 -9.40 -2.03 -18.14
N GLU A 326 -9.15 -0.84 -17.57
CA GLU A 326 -9.62 -0.53 -16.21
C GLU A 326 -11.16 -0.53 -16.14
N ALA A 327 -11.84 -0.02 -17.15
CA ALA A 327 -13.30 -0.01 -17.24
C ALA A 327 -13.87 -1.42 -17.38
N SER A 328 -13.29 -2.27 -18.24
CA SER A 328 -13.67 -3.67 -18.40
C SER A 328 -13.43 -4.48 -17.13
N MET A 329 -12.26 -4.35 -16.50
CA MET A 329 -11.97 -4.97 -15.19
C MET A 329 -12.95 -4.53 -14.11
N ARG A 330 -13.34 -3.25 -14.08
CA ARG A 330 -14.32 -2.74 -13.10
C ARG A 330 -15.72 -3.29 -13.37
N ARG A 331 -16.10 -3.50 -14.64
CA ARG A 331 -17.35 -4.15 -15.04
C ARG A 331 -17.34 -5.61 -14.61
N TRP A 332 -16.30 -6.36 -14.98
CA TRP A 332 -16.05 -7.74 -14.59
C TRP A 332 -16.14 -7.90 -13.06
N ARG A 333 -15.38 -7.10 -12.32
CA ARG A 333 -15.39 -7.12 -10.85
C ARG A 333 -16.77 -6.82 -10.26
N ARG A 334 -17.57 -5.94 -10.86
CA ARG A 334 -18.95 -5.65 -10.40
C ARG A 334 -19.89 -6.84 -10.62
N ARG A 335 -19.75 -7.55 -11.75
CA ARG A 335 -20.53 -8.75 -12.10
C ARG A 335 -20.15 -9.92 -11.19
N TYR A 336 -18.87 -10.32 -11.18
CA TYR A 336 -18.37 -11.49 -10.44
C TYR A 336 -18.33 -11.30 -8.91
N LYS A 337 -18.41 -10.07 -8.40
CA LYS A 337 -18.64 -9.81 -6.96
C LYS A 337 -20.01 -10.31 -6.47
N LYS A 338 -20.93 -10.66 -7.39
CA LYS A 338 -22.21 -11.31 -7.10
C LYS A 338 -22.16 -12.84 -7.23
N GLY A 339 -21.00 -13.43 -7.53
CA GLY A 339 -20.85 -14.85 -7.86
C GLY A 339 -20.49 -15.04 -9.34
N ILE A 340 -20.01 -16.24 -9.69
CA ILE A 340 -19.84 -16.64 -11.10
C ILE A 340 -21.24 -16.68 -11.74
N PRO A 341 -21.46 -16.02 -12.90
CA PRO A 341 -22.75 -16.02 -13.57
C PRO A 341 -23.20 -17.44 -13.94
N SER A 342 -24.50 -17.72 -13.82
CA SER A 342 -25.08 -19.05 -14.07
C SER A 342 -24.78 -19.57 -15.47
N GLU A 343 -24.77 -18.69 -16.46
CA GLU A 343 -24.47 -18.98 -17.86
C GLU A 343 -23.03 -19.46 -18.09
N ARG A 344 -22.10 -19.11 -17.20
CA ARG A 344 -20.68 -19.51 -17.26
C ARG A 344 -20.41 -20.82 -16.49
N MET A 345 -21.38 -21.30 -15.69
CA MET A 345 -21.16 -22.47 -14.83
C MET A 345 -21.05 -23.79 -15.60
N GLY A 346 -21.45 -23.83 -16.88
CA GLY A 346 -21.32 -25.00 -17.76
C GLY A 346 -19.99 -25.09 -18.52
N GLU A 347 -19.05 -24.20 -18.23
CA GLU A 347 -17.74 -24.14 -18.89
C GLU A 347 -16.74 -25.13 -18.27
N SER A 348 -15.63 -25.38 -18.97
CA SER A 348 -14.62 -26.33 -18.51
C SER A 348 -14.06 -25.98 -17.13
N ALA A 349 -13.59 -26.99 -16.40
CA ALA A 349 -12.95 -26.82 -15.10
C ALA A 349 -11.79 -25.81 -15.15
N GLU A 350 -11.04 -25.79 -16.25
CA GLU A 350 -9.93 -24.87 -16.49
C GLU A 350 -10.41 -23.41 -16.60
N THR A 351 -11.50 -23.16 -17.31
CA THR A 351 -12.08 -21.81 -17.42
C THR A 351 -12.60 -21.33 -16.07
N LEU A 352 -13.27 -22.20 -15.31
CA LEU A 352 -13.70 -21.89 -13.94
C LEU A 352 -12.53 -21.60 -13.01
N GLU A 353 -11.43 -22.36 -13.11
CA GLU A 353 -10.18 -22.09 -12.41
C GLU A 353 -9.60 -20.71 -12.78
N GLN A 354 -9.58 -20.37 -14.08
CA GLN A 354 -9.12 -19.07 -14.57
C GLN A 354 -9.98 -17.91 -14.04
N ILE A 355 -11.30 -18.08 -13.99
CA ILE A 355 -12.23 -17.12 -13.38
C ILE A 355 -11.88 -16.91 -11.90
N ILE A 356 -11.64 -17.99 -11.15
CA ILE A 356 -11.28 -17.92 -9.73
C ILE A 356 -9.93 -17.22 -9.54
N GLN A 357 -8.90 -17.57 -10.33
CA GLN A 357 -7.59 -16.91 -10.30
C GLN A 357 -7.73 -15.40 -10.58
N THR A 358 -8.50 -15.03 -11.60
CA THR A 358 -8.77 -13.64 -11.96
C THR A 358 -9.51 -12.92 -10.82
N ALA A 359 -10.47 -13.58 -10.17
CA ALA A 359 -11.18 -13.05 -9.02
C ALA A 359 -10.24 -12.79 -7.82
N LEU A 360 -9.31 -13.70 -7.55
CA LEU A 360 -8.30 -13.56 -6.49
C LEU A 360 -7.38 -12.36 -6.76
N VAL A 361 -6.83 -12.27 -7.98
CA VAL A 361 -5.98 -11.15 -8.41
C VAL A 361 -6.71 -9.82 -8.28
N LEU A 362 -7.98 -9.77 -8.66
CA LEU A 362 -8.82 -8.57 -8.55
C LEU A 362 -9.31 -8.28 -7.12
N GLY A 363 -8.97 -9.13 -6.15
CA GLY A 363 -9.32 -8.98 -4.74
C GLY A 363 -10.82 -9.12 -4.48
N ILE A 364 -11.47 -10.04 -5.19
CA ILE A 364 -12.87 -10.42 -4.98
C ILE A 364 -13.07 -11.94 -4.90
N GLY A 365 -12.01 -12.76 -4.83
CA GLY A 365 -12.07 -14.22 -4.89
C GLY A 365 -13.00 -14.85 -3.87
N SER A 366 -12.79 -14.61 -2.57
CA SER A 366 -13.64 -15.13 -1.48
C SER A 366 -15.10 -14.72 -1.64
N ARG A 367 -15.35 -13.48 -2.08
CA ARG A 367 -16.72 -12.98 -2.26
C ARG A 367 -17.39 -13.54 -3.52
N CYS A 368 -16.62 -13.76 -4.58
CA CYS A 368 -17.05 -14.43 -5.80
C CYS A 368 -17.45 -15.87 -5.45
N VAL A 369 -16.52 -16.67 -4.95
CA VAL A 369 -16.71 -18.09 -4.57
C VAL A 369 -17.89 -18.28 -3.61
N ARG A 370 -18.02 -17.44 -2.58
CA ARG A 370 -19.10 -17.56 -1.60
C ARG A 370 -20.48 -17.30 -2.20
N LYS A 371 -20.59 -16.42 -3.20
CA LYS A 371 -21.88 -16.05 -3.80
C LYS A 371 -22.24 -16.87 -5.04
N THR A 372 -21.29 -17.62 -5.58
CA THR A 372 -21.53 -18.55 -6.68
C THR A 372 -22.54 -19.62 -6.25
N ASN A 373 -23.54 -19.86 -7.10
CA ASN A 373 -24.49 -20.94 -6.89
C ASN A 373 -23.90 -22.27 -7.38
N TRP A 374 -23.18 -22.96 -6.49
CA TRP A 374 -22.49 -24.21 -6.80
C TRP A 374 -23.43 -25.39 -7.11
N SER A 375 -24.74 -25.28 -6.84
CA SER A 375 -25.69 -26.36 -7.18
C SER A 375 -25.84 -26.55 -8.68
N LEU A 376 -25.59 -25.51 -9.48
CA LEU A 376 -25.65 -25.59 -10.94
C LEU A 376 -24.61 -26.57 -11.52
N LEU A 377 -23.51 -26.84 -10.81
CA LEU A 377 -22.52 -27.83 -11.24
C LEU A 377 -23.01 -29.28 -11.13
N GLN A 378 -24.13 -29.56 -10.45
CA GLN A 378 -24.71 -30.90 -10.41
C GLN A 378 -25.21 -31.34 -11.80
N GLN A 379 -25.48 -30.39 -12.70
CA GLN A 379 -25.90 -30.64 -14.08
C GLN A 379 -24.74 -30.51 -15.07
N HIS A 380 -23.49 -30.39 -14.60
CA HIS A 380 -22.33 -30.16 -15.46
C HIS A 380 -22.03 -31.39 -16.35
N PRO A 381 -21.64 -31.21 -17.63
CA PRO A 381 -21.32 -32.35 -18.51
C PRO A 381 -20.18 -33.23 -17.94
N ASP A 382 -19.15 -32.60 -17.38
CA ASP A 382 -18.03 -33.28 -16.73
C ASP A 382 -18.49 -34.06 -15.47
N PRO A 383 -18.35 -35.40 -15.43
CA PRO A 383 -18.72 -36.21 -14.28
C PRO A 383 -17.87 -35.92 -13.03
N GLU A 384 -16.63 -35.44 -13.17
CA GLU A 384 -15.77 -35.14 -12.03
C GLU A 384 -16.23 -33.89 -11.28
N LEU A 385 -16.58 -32.84 -12.03
CA LEU A 385 -17.17 -31.64 -11.46
C LEU A 385 -18.51 -31.93 -10.78
N ARG A 386 -19.34 -32.80 -11.36
CA ARG A 386 -20.57 -33.29 -10.70
C ARG A 386 -20.27 -34.00 -9.39
N ARG A 387 -19.35 -34.96 -9.38
CA ARG A 387 -18.93 -35.68 -8.16
C ARG A 387 -18.42 -34.71 -7.07
N LEU A 388 -17.63 -33.70 -7.45
CA LEU A 388 -17.15 -32.69 -6.51
C LEU A 388 -18.26 -31.77 -6.00
N ALA A 389 -19.22 -31.42 -6.86
CA ALA A 389 -20.38 -30.62 -6.48
C ALA A 389 -21.38 -31.39 -5.61
N GLU A 390 -21.50 -32.71 -5.75
CA GLU A 390 -22.35 -33.54 -4.90
C GLU A 390 -21.73 -33.80 -3.52
N ARG A 391 -20.39 -33.78 -3.44
CA ARG A 391 -19.68 -34.00 -2.18
C ARG A 391 -20.11 -32.98 -1.14
N LYS A 392 -20.66 -33.45 -0.01
CA LYS A 392 -21.06 -32.58 1.11
C LYS A 392 -19.90 -31.63 1.45
N PRO A 393 -20.15 -30.31 1.62
CA PRO A 393 -19.11 -29.38 2.04
C PRO A 393 -18.44 -29.99 3.27
N ALA A 394 -17.15 -30.25 3.14
CA ALA A 394 -16.48 -31.04 4.14
C ALA A 394 -16.26 -30.18 5.39
N GLN A 395 -16.23 -30.84 6.55
CA GLN A 395 -15.79 -30.18 7.77
C GLN A 395 -14.36 -29.68 7.53
N GLU A 396 -14.08 -28.43 7.93
CA GLU A 396 -12.94 -27.65 7.44
C GLU A 396 -11.54 -28.31 7.67
N ASP A 397 -11.46 -29.37 8.48
CA ASP A 397 -10.21 -30.09 8.82
C ASP A 397 -9.81 -31.19 7.84
N SER A 398 -10.68 -31.55 6.89
CA SER A 398 -10.36 -32.56 5.88
C SER A 398 -9.62 -31.94 4.70
N LEU A 399 -8.65 -32.66 4.12
CA LEU A 399 -8.09 -32.26 2.83
C LEU A 399 -9.11 -32.58 1.74
N PRO A 400 -9.15 -31.80 0.64
CA PRO A 400 -9.76 -32.30 -0.57
C PRO A 400 -9.10 -33.64 -0.91
N GLY A 401 -9.91 -34.69 -1.05
CA GLY A 401 -9.41 -36.03 -1.40
C GLY A 401 -8.61 -35.97 -2.71
N ALA A 402 -7.79 -36.98 -2.97
CA ALA A 402 -7.09 -37.08 -4.25
C ALA A 402 -8.11 -36.94 -5.40
N THR A 403 -7.93 -35.92 -6.23
CA THR A 403 -8.75 -35.66 -7.41
C THR A 403 -7.90 -35.83 -8.65
N THR A 404 -8.53 -36.27 -9.71
CA THR A 404 -8.00 -36.37 -11.07
C THR A 404 -7.81 -34.99 -11.72
N LEU A 405 -8.58 -33.98 -11.27
CA LEU A 405 -8.42 -32.56 -11.57
C LEU A 405 -7.16 -31.91 -10.95
N LYS A 406 -5.97 -32.44 -11.27
CA LYS A 406 -4.70 -31.91 -10.77
C LYS A 406 -4.43 -30.47 -11.22
N GLN A 407 -5.02 -30.05 -12.35
CA GLN A 407 -4.78 -28.76 -12.97
C GLN A 407 -5.70 -27.64 -12.44
N THR A 408 -6.74 -27.96 -11.65
CA THR A 408 -7.71 -26.96 -11.14
C THR A 408 -7.85 -26.99 -9.61
N PRO A 409 -6.75 -26.78 -8.87
CA PRO A 409 -6.74 -26.91 -7.42
C PRO A 409 -7.52 -25.81 -6.70
N LEU A 410 -7.68 -24.60 -7.27
CA LEU A 410 -8.48 -23.53 -6.64
C LEU A 410 -9.97 -23.80 -6.77
N LEU A 411 -10.41 -24.41 -7.87
CA LEU A 411 -11.78 -24.86 -8.06
C LEU A 411 -12.12 -25.96 -7.06
N VAL A 412 -11.23 -26.94 -6.91
CA VAL A 412 -11.37 -27.99 -5.89
C VAL A 412 -11.44 -27.37 -4.49
N LEU A 413 -10.58 -26.40 -4.18
CA LEU A 413 -10.60 -25.67 -2.91
C LEU A 413 -11.91 -24.89 -2.71
N ALA A 414 -12.39 -24.18 -3.73
CA ALA A 414 -13.61 -23.38 -3.69
C ALA A 414 -14.85 -24.26 -3.46
N LEU A 415 -14.91 -25.43 -4.11
CA LEU A 415 -15.97 -26.41 -3.90
C LEU A 415 -15.89 -27.05 -2.52
N HIS A 416 -14.69 -27.37 -2.05
CA HIS A 416 -14.47 -27.96 -0.73
C HIS A 416 -14.90 -27.01 0.39
N LEU A 417 -14.56 -25.73 0.28
CA LEU A 417 -14.83 -24.68 1.28
C LEU A 417 -16.10 -23.89 1.00
N ARG A 418 -17.00 -24.39 0.15
CA ARG A 418 -18.27 -23.71 -0.15
C ARG A 418 -19.11 -23.55 1.13
N GLY A 419 -19.62 -22.34 1.34
CA GLY A 419 -20.37 -21.97 2.55
C GLY A 419 -19.51 -21.47 3.72
N VAL A 420 -18.19 -21.66 3.69
CA VAL A 420 -17.27 -21.13 4.72
C VAL A 420 -17.05 -19.63 4.52
N TYR A 421 -17.01 -18.88 5.61
CA TYR A 421 -16.68 -17.46 5.56
C TYR A 421 -15.20 -17.27 5.16
N ARG A 422 -14.96 -16.55 4.04
CA ARG A 422 -13.63 -16.41 3.41
C ARG A 422 -13.00 -17.74 2.99
N ALA A 423 -13.74 -18.54 2.23
CA ALA A 423 -13.27 -19.79 1.62
C ALA A 423 -11.90 -19.69 0.92
N MET A 424 -11.50 -18.51 0.43
CA MET A 424 -10.22 -18.30 -0.24
C MET A 424 -9.22 -17.49 0.59
N SER A 425 -9.41 -17.34 1.91
CA SER A 425 -8.50 -16.56 2.78
C SER A 425 -7.04 -17.00 2.63
N ALA A 426 -6.82 -18.31 2.55
CA ALA A 426 -5.50 -18.90 2.36
C ALA A 426 -4.84 -18.56 1.02
N ALA A 427 -5.66 -18.22 0.01
CA ALA A 427 -5.22 -17.78 -1.30
C ALA A 427 -5.30 -16.25 -1.49
N GLU A 428 -5.96 -15.49 -0.60
CA GLU A 428 -6.09 -14.03 -0.72
C GLU A 428 -5.13 -13.27 0.20
N PHE A 429 -4.88 -13.81 1.39
CA PHE A 429 -4.19 -13.10 2.46
C PHE A 429 -3.19 -14.00 3.22
N PRO A 430 -2.14 -14.55 2.58
CA PRO A 430 -1.03 -15.14 3.35
C PRO A 430 -0.32 -14.11 4.24
N TYR A 431 -0.47 -12.82 3.95
CA TYR A 431 0.45 -11.76 4.36
C TYR A 431 -0.16 -10.64 5.20
N ASP A 432 -1.47 -10.64 5.43
CA ASP A 432 -2.13 -9.48 6.05
C ASP A 432 -2.00 -9.53 7.58
N ARG A 433 -1.14 -8.64 8.12
CA ARG A 433 -0.98 -8.37 9.56
C ARG A 433 -2.31 -8.10 10.27
N SER A 434 -3.34 -7.64 9.56
CA SER A 434 -4.65 -7.30 10.15
C SER A 434 -5.41 -8.48 10.73
N ASN A 435 -5.05 -9.73 10.40
CA ASN A 435 -5.58 -10.90 11.11
C ASN A 435 -4.94 -11.09 12.51
N TYR A 436 -3.90 -10.33 12.86
CA TYR A 436 -3.11 -10.55 14.09
C TYR A 436 -2.95 -9.30 14.97
N ILE A 437 -3.50 -8.15 14.56
CA ILE A 437 -3.36 -6.86 15.28
C ILE A 437 -4.56 -6.55 16.21
N PHE A 438 -5.58 -7.42 16.30
CA PHE A 438 -6.73 -7.15 17.18
C PHE A 438 -6.46 -7.30 18.69
N GLY A 439 -5.25 -7.69 19.10
CA GLY A 439 -4.91 -7.88 20.52
C GLY A 439 -4.14 -6.75 21.22
N THR A 440 -3.77 -5.64 20.55
CA THR A 440 -2.80 -4.68 21.15
C THR A 440 -3.18 -3.20 21.12
N VAL A 441 -4.40 -2.81 20.72
CA VAL A 441 -4.81 -1.39 20.72
C VAL A 441 -5.77 -1.02 21.87
N PHE A 442 -6.28 -2.01 22.62
CA PHE A 442 -6.96 -1.76 23.88
C PHE A 442 -6.41 -2.73 24.93
N PRO A 443 -5.46 -2.32 25.81
CA PRO A 443 -5.35 -3.01 27.07
C PRO A 443 -6.72 -2.88 27.75
N GLU A 444 -7.29 -4.01 28.15
CA GLU A 444 -8.48 -4.09 28.98
C GLU A 444 -8.30 -3.11 30.15
N SER A 445 -9.06 -2.01 30.10
CA SER A 445 -9.35 -1.21 31.29
C SER A 445 -10.33 -2.00 32.16
N GLY A 446 -9.83 -3.09 32.75
CA GLY A 446 -10.44 -3.80 33.86
C GLY A 446 -9.75 -3.32 35.13
N GLY A 447 -10.32 -2.31 35.78
CA GLY A 447 -9.81 -1.75 37.02
C GLY A 447 -10.92 -1.08 37.82
N SER A 448 -11.84 -1.89 38.34
CA SER A 448 -12.73 -1.49 39.44
C SER A 448 -11.96 -1.56 40.75
N GLY A 449 -11.90 -0.45 41.47
CA GLY A 449 -11.71 -0.42 42.93
C GLY A 449 -10.26 -0.36 43.41
N GLY A 450 -9.80 0.85 43.75
CA GLY A 450 -8.53 1.04 44.46
C GLY A 450 -8.12 2.50 44.53
N SER A 451 -8.61 3.19 45.55
CA SER A 451 -8.32 4.57 45.89
C SER A 451 -6.84 4.82 46.29
N SER A 452 -6.35 6.01 45.89
CA SER A 452 -5.24 6.80 46.46
C SER A 452 -3.80 6.53 45.96
N PRO A 453 -2.87 7.50 46.08
CA PRO A 453 -2.97 8.85 45.53
C PRO A 453 -1.73 9.23 44.71
N VAL A 454 -1.86 10.39 44.06
CA VAL A 454 -0.84 11.23 43.41
C VAL A 454 0.54 11.16 44.08
N TYR A 455 1.56 10.82 43.29
CA TYR A 455 2.94 11.27 43.50
C TYR A 455 3.44 11.85 42.18
N THR A 456 3.46 13.17 42.13
CA THR A 456 4.32 13.94 41.23
C THR A 456 5.71 13.93 41.83
N ASP A 457 6.71 13.47 41.09
CA ASP A 457 8.06 13.94 41.32
C ASP A 457 8.84 14.08 40.01
N SER A 458 9.42 15.27 39.93
CA SER A 458 10.19 15.89 38.86
C SER A 458 11.68 15.73 39.14
N TYR A 459 12.47 15.30 38.16
CA TYR A 459 13.93 15.52 38.07
C TYR A 459 14.28 15.53 36.55
N SER A 460 14.73 16.62 35.90
CA SER A 460 16.01 17.36 36.05
C SER A 460 17.19 16.39 36.18
N GLY A 461 18.19 16.29 35.32
CA GLY A 461 18.68 17.04 34.16
C GLY A 461 20.08 16.49 33.80
N LYS A 462 20.70 17.02 32.72
CA LYS A 462 22.14 17.00 32.36
C LYS A 462 22.87 15.63 32.41
N GLY A 463 23.45 15.11 31.32
CA GLY A 463 24.44 15.76 30.49
C GLY A 463 25.84 15.64 31.10
N HIS A 464 26.64 14.63 30.71
CA HIS A 464 28.08 14.77 30.47
C HIS A 464 28.69 13.53 29.77
N LYS A 465 29.47 13.82 28.73
CA LYS A 465 30.54 12.99 28.15
C LYS A 465 31.64 12.76 29.20
N HIS A 466 32.31 11.61 29.17
CA HIS A 466 33.77 11.54 29.14
C HIS A 466 34.28 10.18 28.64
N THR A 467 35.42 10.26 27.97
CA THR A 467 36.25 9.26 27.28
C THR A 467 37.36 8.69 28.18
N HIS A 468 38.09 7.70 27.65
CA HIS A 468 39.38 7.09 28.10
C HIS A 468 39.27 6.03 29.20
N ASP A 469 40.13 5.03 29.31
CA ASP A 469 41.05 4.27 28.43
C ASP A 469 41.54 3.06 29.28
N HIS A 470 42.04 2.02 28.62
CA HIS A 470 43.03 1.02 29.03
C HIS A 470 43.20 0.61 30.52
N HIS A 471 43.18 -0.71 30.78
CA HIS A 471 44.40 -1.43 31.21
C HIS A 471 44.24 -2.97 31.17
N ASP A 472 45.25 -3.60 30.60
CA ASP A 472 45.58 -5.03 30.63
C ASP A 472 46.01 -5.54 32.02
N SER A 473 46.10 -6.87 32.12
CA SER A 473 46.99 -7.71 32.97
C SER A 473 46.19 -8.58 33.94
N SER A 474 46.15 -9.92 33.86
CA SER A 474 47.17 -10.97 33.75
C SER A 474 47.14 -11.82 35.03
N GLY A 475 47.12 -13.14 34.86
CA GLY A 475 47.83 -14.07 35.75
C GLY A 475 47.02 -14.75 36.86
N GLY A 476 47.17 -16.08 36.94
CA GLY A 476 46.99 -16.81 38.20
C GLY A 476 46.41 -18.22 38.08
N HIS A 477 47.27 -19.20 37.80
CA HIS A 477 47.02 -20.63 38.00
C HIS A 477 46.87 -20.99 39.49
N HIS A 478 46.07 -22.01 39.84
CA HIS A 478 46.55 -23.29 40.40
C HIS A 478 45.44 -24.26 40.89
N HIS A 479 45.70 -25.53 40.58
CA HIS A 479 45.33 -26.84 41.16
C HIS A 479 44.24 -27.01 42.23
N GLY A 480 43.51 -28.12 42.07
CA GLY A 480 42.80 -28.79 43.17
C GLY A 480 42.04 -30.04 42.71
N SER A 481 42.74 -31.16 42.66
CA SER A 481 42.26 -32.54 42.43
C SER A 481 41.27 -33.04 43.48
N GLY A 482 40.35 -33.94 43.10
CA GLY A 482 39.52 -34.68 44.04
C GLY A 482 38.61 -35.72 43.37
N SER A 483 39.06 -36.97 43.40
CA SER A 483 38.44 -38.23 42.99
C SER A 483 37.10 -38.55 43.66
N GLY A 484 36.24 -39.29 42.96
CA GLY A 484 35.06 -39.96 43.53
C GLY A 484 34.42 -40.90 42.53
N ASP A 485 34.81 -42.17 42.60
CA ASP A 485 34.44 -43.29 41.76
C ASP A 485 33.10 -43.92 42.17
N SER A 486 32.63 -44.86 41.33
CA SER A 486 31.74 -46.00 41.60
C SER A 486 30.24 -45.98 41.25
N GLY A 487 29.89 -46.96 40.40
CA GLY A 487 28.60 -47.68 40.34
C GLY A 487 27.71 -47.30 39.15
N GLY A 488 27.39 -48.13 38.17
CA GLY A 488 27.50 -49.59 38.04
C GLY A 488 26.16 -50.15 37.52
N GLY A 489 26.19 -50.82 36.37
CA GLY A 489 25.14 -51.75 35.87
C GLY A 489 23.89 -51.09 35.25
N GLY A 490 23.30 -51.58 34.16
CA GLY A 490 23.57 -52.77 33.38
C GLY A 490 22.60 -52.84 32.20
N ASP A 491 23.06 -53.53 31.16
CA ASP A 491 22.40 -53.93 29.93
C ASP A 491 21.01 -54.57 30.11
N SER A 492 20.16 -54.52 29.07
CA SER A 492 20.03 -55.65 28.11
C SER A 492 18.78 -55.62 27.23
N GLY A 493 19.00 -55.97 25.95
CA GLY A 493 18.09 -56.71 25.05
C GLY A 493 17.16 -55.86 24.18
N GLY A 494 17.11 -55.97 22.85
CA GLY A 494 17.69 -56.95 21.90
C GLY A 494 16.59 -57.66 21.08
N GLY A 495 16.77 -57.70 19.75
CA GLY A 495 16.05 -58.55 18.77
C GLY A 495 14.80 -57.90 18.17
N GLY A 496 14.63 -57.72 16.85
CA GLY A 496 14.73 -58.69 15.73
C GLY A 496 13.28 -59.11 15.37
N ASP A 497 12.75 -59.02 14.16
CA ASP A 497 13.29 -59.17 12.79
C ASP A 497 12.83 -58.07 11.80
#